data_AF-A0A968P8Z5-F1
#
_entry.id   AF-A0A968P8Z5-F1
#
_cell.length_a   1.000
_cell.length_b   1.000
_cell.length_c   1.000
_cell.angle_alpha   90.00
_cell.angle_beta   90.00
_cell.angle_gamma   90.00
#
_symmetry.space_group_name_H-M   'P 1'
#
loop_
_entity.id
_entity.type
_entity.pdbx_description
1 polymer ?
#
loop_
_entity_poly.entity_id
_entity_poly.type
_entity_poly.pdbx_seq_one_letter_code
_entity_poly.pdbx_strand_id
1 'polypeptide(L)'
;MIELWADRGELQIVIDGFDELPTVDRKPWIEWLHRLRRTYPGLRTLLVSRPGVLVSEGWQRAVVQPWDRDRIEAFFLKSLDLDRDSFEQIFQQEQIREMASSPIVLAILVDTYRRRGTLPADRTALLRAYVDALLGRWDAARNLSGLRSTTSPQTLCRQLEQLAIELLRRGTAVFGLEDLEHWEEPKEEVRYLVERAGLLREVAGGRWAFSHRSLFEHFAAEGLADFGPRQALTVMHDHLDDPLWKDVLRLAATRLLTLVDEPGFALRQQLADVLVRLGESP
;
A
#
# COMPACT_ATOMS: atom_id res chain seq x y z
N MET A 1 25.85 -22.46 -18.14
CA MET A 1 25.62 -21.25 -18.97
C MET A 1 25.44 -20.01 -18.10
N ILE A 2 24.49 -20.01 -17.16
CA ILE A 2 24.25 -18.88 -16.24
C ILE A 2 25.48 -18.56 -15.36
N GLU A 3 26.15 -19.58 -14.83
CA GLU A 3 27.38 -19.41 -14.02
C GLU A 3 28.49 -18.70 -14.81
N LEU A 4 28.64 -19.03 -16.10
CA LEU A 4 29.60 -18.39 -17.00
C LEU A 4 29.31 -16.89 -17.20
N TRP A 5 28.03 -16.51 -17.30
CA TRP A 5 27.62 -15.11 -17.38
C TRP A 5 27.84 -14.37 -16.05
N ALA A 6 27.62 -15.04 -14.93
CA ALA A 6 27.90 -14.50 -13.60
C ALA A 6 29.41 -14.26 -13.40
N ASP A 7 30.26 -15.21 -13.80
CA ASP A 7 31.72 -15.10 -13.76
C ASP A 7 32.25 -13.95 -14.63
N ARG A 8 31.65 -13.75 -15.81
CA ARG A 8 32.02 -12.67 -16.74
C ARG A 8 31.46 -11.30 -16.35
N GLY A 9 30.62 -11.23 -15.33
CA GLY A 9 29.94 -9.99 -14.92
C GLY A 9 28.90 -9.48 -15.94
N GLU A 10 28.39 -10.38 -16.77
CA GLU A 10 27.33 -10.13 -17.76
C GLU A 10 25.93 -10.38 -17.18
N LEU A 11 25.84 -10.97 -15.98
CA LEU A 11 24.59 -11.22 -15.27
C LEU A 11 24.31 -10.10 -14.26
N GLN A 12 23.05 -9.63 -14.26
CA GLN A 12 22.51 -8.75 -13.22
C GLN A 12 21.27 -9.38 -12.59
N ILE A 13 21.19 -9.32 -11.26
CA ILE A 13 20.02 -9.71 -10.48
C ILE A 13 19.35 -8.45 -9.94
N VAL A 14 18.06 -8.30 -10.19
CA VAL A 14 17.22 -7.25 -9.61
C VAL A 14 16.17 -7.90 -8.73
N ILE A 15 16.14 -7.50 -7.47
CA ILE A 15 15.14 -7.94 -6.50
C ILE A 15 14.24 -6.74 -6.22
N ASP A 16 13.03 -6.79 -6.73
CA ASP A 16 12.00 -5.78 -6.50
C ASP A 16 11.15 -6.17 -5.28
N GLY A 17 10.76 -5.18 -4.47
CA GLY A 17 9.89 -5.40 -3.31
C GLY A 17 10.46 -6.33 -2.24
N PHE A 18 11.72 -6.19 -1.83
CA PHE A 18 12.32 -7.07 -0.81
C PHE A 18 11.56 -7.04 0.54
N ASP A 19 10.86 -5.94 0.84
CA ASP A 19 10.00 -5.83 2.02
C ASP A 19 8.73 -6.67 1.95
N GLU A 20 8.35 -7.20 0.78
CA GLU A 20 7.25 -8.15 0.64
C GLU A 20 7.61 -9.56 1.14
N LEU A 21 8.91 -9.86 1.30
CA LEU A 21 9.34 -11.13 1.90
C LEU A 21 8.91 -11.20 3.36
N PRO A 22 8.45 -12.39 3.83
CA PRO A 22 8.18 -12.63 5.24
C PRO A 22 9.38 -12.23 6.09
N THR A 23 9.14 -11.56 7.22
CA THR A 23 10.22 -11.06 8.09
C THR A 23 11.24 -12.14 8.46
N VAL A 24 10.79 -13.37 8.68
CA VAL A 24 11.63 -14.53 9.02
C VAL A 24 12.59 -14.95 7.90
N ASP A 25 12.23 -14.69 6.64
CA ASP A 25 12.99 -15.12 5.46
C ASP A 25 14.02 -14.07 5.00
N ARG A 26 13.88 -12.81 5.44
CA ARG A 26 14.74 -11.70 4.99
C ARG A 26 16.21 -11.94 5.29
N LYS A 27 16.55 -12.34 6.52
CA LYS A 27 17.96 -12.58 6.92
C LYS A 27 18.58 -13.75 6.14
N PRO A 28 17.96 -14.94 6.07
CA PRO A 28 18.43 -16.03 5.21
C PRO A 28 18.65 -15.63 3.75
N TRP A 29 17.74 -14.82 3.17
CA TRP A 29 17.85 -14.32 1.81
C TRP A 29 19.07 -13.42 1.60
N ILE A 30 19.32 -12.49 2.52
CA ILE A 30 20.50 -11.60 2.46
C ILE A 30 21.79 -12.40 2.60
N GLU A 31 21.84 -13.36 3.52
CA GLU A 31 23.01 -14.23 3.68
C GLU A 31 23.26 -15.07 2.42
N TRP A 32 22.21 -15.57 1.78
CA TRP A 32 22.31 -16.26 0.50
C TRP A 32 22.86 -15.35 -0.60
N LEU A 33 22.37 -14.11 -0.73
CA LEU A 33 22.90 -13.13 -1.68
C LEU A 33 24.37 -12.80 -1.44
N HIS A 34 24.79 -12.68 -0.17
CA HIS A 34 26.20 -12.48 0.16
C HIS A 34 27.07 -13.67 -0.25
N ARG A 35 26.60 -14.91 -0.04
CA ARG A 35 27.31 -16.11 -0.53
C ARG A 35 27.40 -16.13 -2.06
N LEU A 36 26.32 -15.77 -2.74
CA LEU A 36 26.28 -15.71 -4.20
C LEU A 36 27.28 -14.69 -4.76
N ARG A 37 27.33 -13.48 -4.19
CA ARG A 37 28.30 -12.42 -4.57
C ARG A 37 29.75 -12.79 -4.26
N ARG A 38 30.00 -13.56 -3.20
CA ARG A 38 31.35 -14.09 -2.91
C ARG A 38 31.79 -15.15 -3.92
N THR A 39 30.84 -15.95 -4.39
CA THR A 39 31.09 -16.99 -5.41
C THR A 39 31.32 -16.37 -6.78
N TYR A 40 30.53 -15.34 -7.12
CA TYR A 40 30.57 -14.63 -8.41
C TYR A 40 30.84 -13.14 -8.22
N PRO A 41 32.10 -12.69 -8.12
CA PRO A 41 32.43 -11.28 -7.85
C PRO A 41 31.98 -10.30 -8.94
N GLY A 42 31.80 -10.77 -10.18
CA GLY A 42 31.30 -9.97 -11.31
C GLY A 42 29.77 -9.73 -11.28
N LEU A 43 29.03 -10.48 -10.45
CA LEU A 43 27.58 -10.42 -10.39
C LEU A 43 27.09 -9.08 -9.85
N ARG A 44 26.34 -8.34 -10.69
CA ARG A 44 25.70 -7.10 -10.28
C ARG A 44 24.37 -7.40 -9.61
N THR A 45 24.13 -6.81 -8.45
CA THR A 45 22.89 -7.01 -7.69
C THR A 45 22.26 -5.67 -7.36
N LEU A 46 21.00 -5.48 -7.71
CA LEU A 46 20.16 -4.36 -7.27
C LEU A 46 19.05 -4.91 -6.39
N LEU A 47 18.87 -4.30 -5.23
CA LEU A 47 17.80 -4.65 -4.31
C LEU A 47 16.98 -3.39 -4.02
N VAL A 48 15.69 -3.48 -4.25
CA VAL A 48 14.72 -2.42 -4.03
C VAL A 48 13.86 -2.80 -2.84
N SER A 49 13.74 -1.88 -1.88
CA SER A 49 12.96 -2.08 -0.67
C SER A 49 12.58 -0.74 -0.06
N ARG A 50 11.57 -0.77 0.82
CA ARG A 50 11.20 0.40 1.61
C ARG A 50 12.28 0.78 2.64
N PRO A 51 12.34 2.08 3.01
CA PRO A 51 13.24 2.54 4.06
C PRO A 51 13.06 1.74 5.36
N GLY A 52 14.16 1.46 6.07
CA GLY A 52 14.14 0.79 7.37
C GLY A 52 14.08 -0.74 7.32
N VAL A 53 13.73 -1.36 6.19
CA VAL A 53 13.67 -2.84 6.07
C VAL A 53 15.06 -3.47 5.85
N LEU A 54 15.94 -2.76 5.15
CA LEU A 54 17.28 -3.25 4.83
C LEU A 54 18.35 -2.55 5.67
N VAL A 55 19.15 -3.32 6.40
CA VAL A 55 20.39 -2.84 7.02
C VAL A 55 21.48 -3.87 6.71
N SER A 56 22.07 -3.78 5.53
CA SER A 56 23.16 -4.67 5.14
C SER A 56 24.42 -3.88 4.82
N GLU A 57 25.50 -4.16 5.55
CA GLU A 57 26.84 -3.68 5.25
C GLU A 57 27.30 -4.17 3.85
N GLY A 58 28.14 -3.38 3.17
CA GLY A 58 28.69 -3.76 1.86
C GLY A 58 27.75 -3.52 0.66
N TRP A 59 26.73 -2.68 0.82
CA TRP A 59 25.84 -2.22 -0.25
C TRP A 59 25.92 -0.70 -0.41
N GLN A 60 25.99 -0.24 -1.65
CA GLN A 60 25.75 1.17 -1.97
C GLN A 60 24.25 1.46 -1.85
N ARG A 61 23.89 2.57 -1.22
CA ARG A 61 22.49 2.94 -0.95
C ARG A 61 22.12 4.14 -1.78
N ALA A 62 20.95 4.07 -2.40
CA ALA A 62 20.30 5.19 -3.08
C ALA A 62 18.86 5.27 -2.58
N VAL A 63 18.30 6.48 -2.54
CA VAL A 63 16.92 6.73 -2.13
C VAL A 63 16.18 7.39 -3.30
N VAL A 64 15.12 6.74 -3.75
CA VAL A 64 14.22 7.33 -4.75
C VAL A 64 13.56 8.55 -4.13
N GLN A 65 13.78 9.71 -4.73
CA GLN A 65 13.19 10.96 -4.25
C GLN A 65 11.70 11.02 -4.63
N PRO A 66 10.87 11.71 -3.83
CA PRO A 66 9.51 12.05 -4.22
C PRO A 66 9.48 12.79 -5.56
N TRP A 67 8.34 12.77 -6.24
CA TRP A 67 8.20 13.58 -7.46
C TRP A 67 8.22 15.07 -7.13
N ASP A 68 8.96 15.81 -7.95
CA ASP A 68 8.97 17.27 -7.92
C ASP A 68 7.68 17.84 -8.53
N ARG A 69 7.46 19.13 -8.28
CA ARG A 69 6.27 19.85 -8.76
C ARG A 69 6.13 19.79 -10.28
N ASP A 70 7.23 19.88 -11.02
CA ASP A 70 7.21 19.93 -12.49
C ASP A 70 6.72 18.60 -13.09
N ARG A 71 7.16 17.47 -12.51
CA ARG A 71 6.66 16.13 -12.90
C ARG A 71 5.20 15.94 -12.52
N ILE A 72 4.81 16.40 -11.34
CA ILE A 72 3.43 16.31 -10.87
C ILE A 72 2.52 17.11 -11.81
N GLU A 73 2.88 18.36 -12.12
CA GLU A 73 2.16 19.23 -13.04
C GLU A 73 2.03 18.56 -14.43
N ALA A 74 3.15 18.10 -15.00
CA ALA A 74 3.14 17.45 -16.30
C ALA A 74 2.23 16.21 -16.35
N PHE A 75 2.24 15.40 -15.29
CA PHE A 75 1.35 14.23 -15.18
C PHE A 75 -0.12 14.64 -15.02
N PHE A 76 -0.40 15.65 -14.20
CA PHE A 76 -1.76 16.11 -13.90
C PHE A 76 -2.43 16.70 -15.15
N LEU A 77 -1.76 17.64 -15.82
CA LEU A 77 -2.24 18.29 -17.04
C LEU A 77 -2.49 17.26 -18.15
N LYS A 78 -1.52 16.38 -18.39
CA LYS A 78 -1.65 15.32 -19.40
C LYS A 78 -2.80 14.36 -19.11
N SER A 79 -3.06 14.07 -17.83
CA SER A 79 -4.05 13.05 -17.47
C SER A 79 -5.47 13.57 -17.40
N LEU A 80 -5.67 14.86 -17.12
CA LEU A 80 -7.00 15.44 -16.90
C LEU A 80 -7.45 16.40 -17.99
N ASP A 81 -6.58 16.71 -18.96
CA ASP A 81 -6.84 17.71 -20.01
C ASP A 81 -7.25 19.07 -19.41
N LEU A 82 -6.62 19.44 -18.29
CA LEU A 82 -6.82 20.70 -17.59
C LEU A 82 -5.80 21.74 -18.04
N ASP A 83 -6.14 23.02 -17.84
CA ASP A 83 -5.18 24.11 -17.97
C ASP A 83 -4.31 24.28 -16.72
N ARG A 84 -3.24 25.09 -16.87
CA ARG A 84 -2.31 25.39 -15.78
C ARG A 84 -3.02 26.07 -14.61
N ASP A 85 -4.00 26.95 -14.88
CA ASP A 85 -4.71 27.69 -13.83
C ASP A 85 -5.53 26.75 -12.92
N SER A 86 -6.19 25.74 -13.50
CA SER A 86 -6.91 24.71 -12.76
C SER A 86 -5.97 23.85 -11.92
N PHE A 87 -4.80 23.50 -12.47
CA PHE A 87 -3.75 22.81 -11.69
C PHE A 87 -3.32 23.67 -10.50
N GLU A 88 -3.00 24.95 -10.71
CA GLU A 88 -2.59 25.86 -9.63
C GLU A 88 -3.63 25.92 -8.53
N GLN A 89 -4.91 26.11 -8.87
CA GLN A 89 -6.01 26.15 -7.88
C GLN A 89 -6.09 24.87 -7.04
N ILE A 90 -5.96 23.70 -7.66
CA ILE A 90 -5.97 22.41 -6.97
C ILE A 90 -4.73 22.27 -6.08
N PHE A 91 -3.56 22.66 -6.60
CA PHE A 91 -2.27 22.50 -5.94
C PHE A 91 -1.99 23.57 -4.87
N GLN A 92 -2.82 24.61 -4.74
CA GLN A 92 -2.77 25.53 -3.58
C GLN A 92 -3.09 24.80 -2.26
N GLN A 93 -3.87 23.72 -2.32
CA GLN A 93 -4.26 22.95 -1.14
C GLN A 93 -3.06 22.13 -0.65
N GLU A 94 -2.59 22.42 0.56
CA GLU A 94 -1.42 21.76 1.17
C GLU A 94 -1.56 20.23 1.22
N GLN A 95 -2.72 19.73 1.61
CA GLN A 95 -3.07 18.31 1.65
C GLN A 95 -2.86 17.62 0.28
N ILE A 96 -3.20 18.30 -0.81
CA ILE A 96 -3.01 17.77 -2.16
C ILE A 96 -1.53 17.73 -2.54
N ARG A 97 -0.76 18.76 -2.18
CA ARG A 97 0.69 18.81 -2.45
C ARG A 97 1.43 17.67 -1.77
N GLU A 98 1.11 17.42 -0.50
CA GLU A 98 1.72 16.33 0.27
C GLU A 98 1.42 14.96 -0.35
N MET A 99 0.15 14.71 -0.67
CA MET A 99 -0.30 13.46 -1.29
C MET A 99 0.31 13.24 -2.69
N ALA A 100 0.38 14.29 -3.51
CA ALA A 100 0.81 14.19 -4.91
C ALA A 100 2.31 13.87 -5.10
N SER A 101 3.11 14.02 -4.05
CA SER A 101 4.55 13.69 -4.06
C SER A 101 4.81 12.18 -4.28
N SER A 102 3.82 11.34 -3.99
CA SER A 102 3.85 9.89 -4.24
C SER A 102 3.17 9.55 -5.57
N PRO A 103 3.86 8.95 -6.55
CA PRO A 103 3.33 8.73 -7.90
C PRO A 103 2.04 7.92 -7.95
N ILE A 104 1.91 6.90 -7.09
CA ILE A 104 0.70 6.10 -7.02
C ILE A 104 -0.47 6.90 -6.43
N VAL A 105 -0.21 7.70 -5.39
CA VAL A 105 -1.25 8.53 -4.78
C VAL A 105 -1.69 9.62 -5.76
N LEU A 106 -0.76 10.17 -6.53
CA LEU A 106 -1.06 11.09 -7.64
C LEU A 106 -1.94 10.42 -8.71
N ALA A 107 -1.65 9.18 -9.11
CA ALA A 107 -2.49 8.44 -10.05
C ALA A 107 -3.92 8.23 -9.49
N ILE A 108 -4.06 7.94 -8.21
CA ILE A 108 -5.35 7.80 -7.52
C ILE A 108 -6.07 9.15 -7.40
N LEU A 109 -5.36 10.23 -7.08
CA LEU A 109 -5.88 11.60 -7.05
C LEU A 109 -6.48 11.97 -8.41
N VAL A 110 -5.71 11.78 -9.48
CA VAL A 110 -6.13 12.04 -10.86
C VAL A 110 -7.35 11.19 -11.22
N ASP A 111 -7.34 9.88 -10.95
CA ASP A 111 -8.49 9.02 -11.25
C ASP A 111 -9.75 9.44 -10.46
N THR A 112 -9.58 9.80 -9.19
CA THR A 112 -10.68 10.26 -8.32
C THR A 112 -11.25 11.58 -8.80
N TYR A 113 -10.39 12.54 -9.13
CA TYR A 113 -10.79 13.84 -9.67
C TYR A 113 -11.55 13.69 -10.98
N ARG A 114 -11.02 12.89 -11.92
CA ARG A 114 -11.68 12.61 -13.21
C ARG A 114 -13.11 12.09 -13.03
N ARG A 115 -13.37 11.33 -11.96
CA ARG A 115 -14.68 10.73 -11.66
C ARG A 115 -15.64 11.67 -10.95
N ARG A 116 -15.15 12.44 -9.98
CA ARG A 116 -16.00 13.18 -9.03
C ARG A 116 -15.99 14.70 -9.28
N GLY A 117 -15.00 15.22 -10.00
CA GLY A 117 -14.74 16.65 -10.14
C GLY A 117 -14.21 17.32 -8.87
N THR A 118 -14.07 16.58 -7.77
CA THR A 118 -13.61 17.06 -6.46
C THR A 118 -12.62 16.07 -5.87
N LEU A 119 -11.73 16.58 -5.01
CA LEU A 119 -10.76 15.77 -4.27
C LEU A 119 -11.18 15.61 -2.80
N PRO A 120 -11.02 14.43 -2.21
CA PRO A 120 -11.22 14.22 -0.78
C PRO A 120 -10.22 15.03 0.07
N ALA A 121 -10.59 15.27 1.33
CA ALA A 121 -9.84 16.14 2.25
C ALA A 121 -8.48 15.57 2.69
N ASP A 122 -8.32 14.25 2.67
CA ASP A 122 -7.12 13.57 3.13
C ASP A 122 -6.87 12.25 2.38
N ARG A 123 -5.68 11.67 2.61
CA ARG A 123 -5.23 10.43 1.95
C ARG A 123 -6.11 9.23 2.29
N THR A 124 -6.62 9.13 3.51
CA THR A 124 -7.50 8.05 3.95
C THR A 124 -8.83 8.14 3.20
N ALA A 125 -9.43 9.32 3.12
CA ALA A 125 -10.66 9.58 2.39
C ALA A 125 -10.48 9.36 0.88
N LEU A 126 -9.31 9.69 0.33
CA LEU A 126 -8.95 9.41 -1.06
C LEU A 126 -8.90 7.91 -1.36
N LEU A 127 -8.18 7.13 -0.55
CA LEU A 127 -8.06 5.68 -0.75
C LEU A 127 -9.42 4.98 -0.61
N ARG A 128 -10.22 5.38 0.39
CA ARG A 128 -11.60 4.87 0.54
C ARG A 128 -12.45 5.19 -0.69
N ALA A 129 -12.43 6.44 -1.14
CA ALA A 129 -13.15 6.86 -2.34
C ALA A 129 -12.75 6.07 -3.60
N TYR A 130 -11.47 5.73 -3.70
CA TYR A 130 -10.92 4.93 -4.80
C TYR A 130 -11.35 3.45 -4.71
N VAL A 131 -11.27 2.83 -3.54
CA VAL A 131 -11.75 1.46 -3.30
C VAL A 131 -13.25 1.35 -3.56
N ASP A 132 -14.04 2.28 -3.04
CA ASP A 132 -15.49 2.38 -3.32
C ASP A 132 -15.76 2.49 -4.82
N ALA A 133 -14.92 3.22 -5.56
CA ALA A 133 -15.07 3.33 -7.01
C ALA A 133 -14.67 2.04 -7.75
N LEU A 134 -13.68 1.29 -7.25
CA LEU A 134 -13.28 0.00 -7.83
C LEU A 134 -14.35 -1.07 -7.60
N LEU A 135 -14.95 -1.10 -6.42
CA LEU A 135 -16.00 -2.04 -6.05
C LEU A 135 -17.39 -1.60 -6.53
N GLY A 136 -17.67 -0.29 -6.52
CA GLY A 136 -18.97 0.30 -6.85
C GLY A 136 -19.23 0.57 -8.33
N ARG A 137 -18.19 0.66 -9.18
CA ARG A 137 -18.33 0.59 -10.66
C ARG A 137 -19.04 -0.69 -11.12
N TRP A 138 -19.13 -1.66 -10.23
CA TRP A 138 -19.68 -2.96 -10.50
C TRP A 138 -21.21 -2.98 -10.47
N ASP A 139 -21.87 -2.16 -9.64
CA ASP A 139 -23.33 -2.06 -9.60
C ASP A 139 -23.92 -1.52 -10.92
N ALA A 140 -23.23 -0.58 -11.56
CA ALA A 140 -23.64 0.01 -12.85
C ALA A 140 -23.19 -0.82 -14.07
N ALA A 141 -22.11 -1.59 -13.96
CA ALA A 141 -21.59 -2.47 -15.01
C ALA A 141 -22.16 -3.91 -14.99
N ARG A 142 -23.16 -4.18 -14.12
CA ARG A 142 -23.89 -5.46 -13.93
C ARG A 142 -24.43 -6.14 -15.20
N ASN A 143 -24.30 -5.55 -16.38
CA ASN A 143 -24.89 -6.02 -17.63
C ASN A 143 -23.92 -6.59 -18.69
N LEU A 144 -22.59 -6.65 -18.48
CA LEU A 144 -21.68 -6.84 -19.64
C LEU A 144 -20.65 -7.98 -19.63
N SER A 145 -20.25 -8.61 -18.50
CA SER A 145 -19.02 -9.45 -18.52
C SER A 145 -18.99 -10.78 -17.75
N GLY A 146 -20.10 -11.29 -17.20
CA GLY A 146 -20.20 -12.68 -16.69
C GLY A 146 -19.40 -13.06 -15.42
N LEU A 147 -18.21 -12.51 -15.18
CA LEU A 147 -17.42 -12.71 -13.97
C LEU A 147 -17.97 -11.81 -12.85
N ARG A 148 -18.54 -12.43 -11.80
CA ARG A 148 -19.32 -11.76 -10.76
C ARG A 148 -18.81 -12.11 -9.36
N SER A 149 -18.77 -11.12 -8.48
CA SER A 149 -18.75 -11.36 -7.03
C SER A 149 -20.17 -11.71 -6.59
N THR A 150 -20.29 -12.77 -5.78
CA THR A 150 -21.55 -13.15 -5.12
C THR A 150 -21.69 -12.42 -3.79
N THR A 151 -20.59 -11.88 -3.29
CA THR A 151 -20.47 -11.12 -2.05
C THR A 151 -20.82 -9.64 -2.24
N SER A 152 -21.45 -9.02 -1.25
CA SER A 152 -21.73 -7.58 -1.31
C SER A 152 -20.42 -6.77 -1.24
N PRO A 153 -20.32 -5.60 -1.91
CA PRO A 153 -19.13 -4.74 -1.81
C PRO A 153 -18.71 -4.43 -0.37
N GLN A 154 -19.66 -4.20 0.52
CA GLN A 154 -19.40 -3.91 1.93
C GLN A 154 -18.83 -5.13 2.68
N THR A 155 -19.36 -6.32 2.41
CA THR A 155 -18.84 -7.57 2.99
C THR A 155 -17.43 -7.83 2.48
N LEU A 156 -17.19 -7.62 1.18
CA LEU A 156 -15.89 -7.85 0.56
C LEU A 156 -14.83 -6.87 1.09
N CYS A 157 -15.20 -5.59 1.32
CA CYS A 157 -14.34 -4.64 2.02
C CYS A 157 -13.92 -5.18 3.40
N ARG A 158 -14.88 -5.57 4.24
CA ARG A 158 -14.58 -6.09 5.59
C ARG A 158 -13.69 -7.32 5.56
N GLN A 159 -13.92 -8.22 4.62
CA GLN A 159 -13.10 -9.41 4.44
C GLN A 159 -11.65 -9.04 4.04
N LEU A 160 -11.47 -8.04 3.16
CA LEU A 160 -10.16 -7.53 2.78
C LEU A 160 -9.46 -6.79 3.93
N GLU A 161 -10.20 -6.03 4.74
CA GLU A 161 -9.70 -5.34 5.93
C GLU A 161 -9.14 -6.34 6.96
N GLN A 162 -9.92 -7.39 7.26
CA GLN A 162 -9.53 -8.48 8.14
C GLN A 162 -8.30 -9.23 7.62
N LEU A 163 -8.28 -9.57 6.32
CA LEU A 163 -7.14 -10.22 5.70
C LEU A 163 -5.88 -9.35 5.78
N ALA A 164 -5.97 -8.06 5.46
CA ALA A 164 -4.84 -7.16 5.43
C ALA A 164 -4.19 -6.97 6.81
N ILE A 165 -4.98 -6.75 7.86
CA ILE A 165 -4.44 -6.60 9.22
C ILE A 165 -3.81 -7.90 9.75
N GLU A 166 -4.38 -9.06 9.39
CA GLU A 166 -3.81 -10.35 9.79
C GLU A 166 -2.49 -10.65 9.06
N LEU A 167 -2.41 -10.35 7.77
CA LEU A 167 -1.15 -10.45 7.02
C LEU A 167 -0.07 -9.53 7.57
N LEU A 168 -0.43 -8.28 7.92
CA LEU A 168 0.49 -7.32 8.53
C LEU A 168 1.04 -7.83 9.86
N ARG A 169 0.18 -8.37 10.74
CA ARG A 169 0.58 -8.97 12.02
C ARG A 169 1.54 -10.14 11.86
N ARG A 170 1.33 -10.96 10.83
CA ARG A 170 2.22 -12.07 10.47
C ARG A 170 3.50 -11.62 9.77
N GLY A 171 3.62 -10.33 9.42
CA GLY A 171 4.78 -9.78 8.73
C GLY A 171 4.95 -10.30 7.31
N THR A 172 3.83 -10.59 6.62
CA THR A 172 3.78 -11.04 5.22
C THR A 172 2.88 -10.13 4.39
N ALA A 173 3.10 -10.08 3.07
CA ALA A 173 2.22 -9.41 2.12
C ALA A 173 1.50 -10.39 1.17
N VAL A 174 1.77 -11.69 1.31
CA VAL A 174 1.30 -12.76 0.44
C VAL A 174 0.41 -13.72 1.22
N PHE A 175 -0.67 -14.18 0.58
CA PHE A 175 -1.65 -15.11 1.14
C PHE A 175 -2.03 -16.22 0.15
N GLY A 176 -2.58 -17.30 0.67
CA GLY A 176 -3.14 -18.43 -0.09
C GLY A 176 -4.63 -18.63 0.20
N LEU A 177 -5.22 -19.70 -0.35
CA LEU A 177 -6.63 -20.03 -0.09
C LEU A 177 -6.87 -20.44 1.37
N GLU A 178 -5.83 -20.95 2.04
CA GLU A 178 -5.82 -21.26 3.47
C GLU A 178 -6.10 -20.04 4.36
N ASP A 179 -5.81 -18.82 3.88
CA ASP A 179 -6.06 -17.57 4.60
C ASP A 179 -7.50 -17.06 4.44
N LEU A 180 -8.30 -17.71 3.58
CA LEU A 180 -9.64 -17.27 3.18
C LEU A 180 -10.73 -18.24 3.67
N GLU A 181 -10.48 -18.99 4.73
CA GLU A 181 -11.38 -20.03 5.23
C GLU A 181 -12.80 -19.54 5.55
N HIS A 182 -12.95 -18.24 5.87
CA HIS A 182 -14.21 -17.59 6.21
C HIS A 182 -14.92 -16.95 5.00
N TRP A 183 -14.34 -17.04 3.80
CA TRP A 183 -14.93 -16.46 2.59
C TRP A 183 -15.86 -17.48 1.92
N GLU A 184 -16.98 -17.01 1.41
CA GLU A 184 -17.82 -17.80 0.52
C GLU A 184 -17.18 -17.81 -0.87
N GLU A 185 -17.07 -18.99 -1.49
CA GLU A 185 -16.49 -19.15 -2.85
C GLU A 185 -15.14 -18.41 -3.04
N PRO A 186 -14.12 -18.68 -2.19
CA PRO A 186 -12.89 -17.87 -2.14
C PRO A 186 -12.13 -17.82 -3.47
N LYS A 187 -12.22 -18.87 -4.29
CA LYS A 187 -11.56 -18.92 -5.60
C LYS A 187 -12.19 -17.94 -6.58
N GLU A 188 -13.52 -17.92 -6.62
CA GLU A 188 -14.31 -17.04 -7.47
C GLU A 188 -14.12 -15.58 -7.06
N GLU A 189 -14.14 -15.29 -5.75
CA GLU A 189 -13.95 -13.95 -5.21
C GLU A 189 -12.53 -13.41 -5.46
N VAL A 190 -11.50 -14.24 -5.24
CA VAL A 190 -10.12 -13.86 -5.58
C VAL A 190 -9.97 -13.60 -7.07
N ARG A 191 -10.53 -14.47 -7.92
CA ARG A 191 -10.49 -14.27 -9.38
C ARG A 191 -11.17 -12.96 -9.78
N TYR A 192 -12.32 -12.65 -9.17
CA TYR A 192 -13.01 -11.37 -9.36
C TYR A 192 -12.13 -10.18 -8.95
N LEU A 193 -11.53 -10.25 -7.75
CA LEU A 193 -10.69 -9.18 -7.21
C LEU A 193 -9.41 -8.95 -8.01
N VAL A 194 -8.88 -9.98 -8.66
CA VAL A 194 -7.72 -9.91 -9.56
C VAL A 194 -8.12 -9.37 -10.94
N GLU A 195 -9.07 -10.03 -11.61
CA GLU A 195 -9.35 -9.77 -13.04
C GLU A 195 -10.25 -8.55 -13.28
N ARG A 196 -11.09 -8.19 -12.30
CA ARG A 196 -12.12 -7.15 -12.47
C ARG A 196 -11.93 -5.97 -11.53
N ALA A 197 -11.79 -6.23 -10.23
CA ALA A 197 -11.63 -5.13 -9.27
C ALA A 197 -10.21 -4.54 -9.32
N GLY A 198 -9.21 -5.34 -9.69
CA GLY A 198 -7.80 -4.94 -9.69
C GLY A 198 -7.26 -4.61 -8.30
N LEU A 199 -7.89 -5.15 -7.26
CA LEU A 199 -7.49 -4.97 -5.85
C LEU A 199 -6.44 -5.99 -5.41
N LEU A 200 -6.40 -7.14 -6.08
CA LEU A 200 -5.45 -8.21 -5.86
C LEU A 200 -4.62 -8.48 -7.12
N ARG A 201 -3.50 -9.15 -6.95
CA ARG A 201 -2.65 -9.68 -8.02
C ARG A 201 -2.22 -11.10 -7.70
N GLU A 202 -2.04 -11.90 -8.74
CA GLU A 202 -1.44 -13.23 -8.61
C GLU A 202 0.08 -13.11 -8.39
N VAL A 203 0.57 -13.95 -7.49
CA VAL A 203 1.97 -14.25 -7.23
C VAL A 203 2.21 -15.72 -7.62
N ALA A 204 3.46 -16.15 -7.69
CA ALA A 204 3.77 -17.54 -8.06
C ALA A 204 3.18 -18.57 -7.08
N GLY A 205 2.73 -19.71 -7.62
CA GLY A 205 2.38 -20.89 -6.85
C GLY A 205 0.97 -20.88 -6.23
N GLY A 206 0.00 -20.24 -6.88
CA GLY A 206 -1.38 -20.17 -6.36
C GLY A 206 -1.48 -19.29 -5.11
N ARG A 207 -0.69 -18.22 -5.07
CA ARG A 207 -0.69 -17.22 -4.01
C ARG A 207 -1.03 -15.86 -4.57
N TRP A 208 -1.49 -14.97 -3.72
CA TRP A 208 -1.91 -13.63 -4.09
C TRP A 208 -1.36 -12.60 -3.13
N ALA A 209 -1.36 -11.36 -3.59
CA ALA A 209 -1.07 -10.18 -2.80
C ALA A 209 -2.03 -9.06 -3.21
N PHE A 210 -2.13 -8.02 -2.39
CA PHE A 210 -2.79 -6.79 -2.82
C PHE A 210 -2.07 -6.22 -4.04
N SER A 211 -2.82 -5.66 -4.99
CA SER A 211 -2.27 -5.17 -6.26
C SER A 211 -1.29 -4.03 -6.06
N HIS A 212 -1.44 -3.27 -4.97
CA HIS A 212 -0.50 -2.22 -4.59
C HIS A 212 -0.38 -2.10 -3.07
N ARG A 213 0.83 -1.75 -2.58
CA ARG A 213 1.12 -1.60 -1.14
C ARG A 213 0.20 -0.58 -0.44
N SER A 214 -0.10 0.54 -1.08
CA SER A 214 -1.02 1.55 -0.51
C SER A 214 -2.47 1.04 -0.35
N LEU A 215 -2.92 0.07 -1.15
CA LEU A 215 -4.22 -0.58 -0.93
C LEU A 215 -4.15 -1.52 0.26
N PHE A 216 -3.09 -2.33 0.35
CA PHE A 216 -2.84 -3.16 1.53
C PHE A 216 -2.81 -2.33 2.82
N GLU A 217 -2.11 -1.20 2.80
CA GLU A 217 -2.02 -0.30 3.96
C GLU A 217 -3.37 0.31 4.33
N HIS A 218 -4.16 0.69 3.34
CA HIS A 218 -5.50 1.20 3.56
C HIS A 218 -6.40 0.16 4.22
N PHE A 219 -6.48 -1.05 3.66
CA PHE A 219 -7.29 -2.12 4.23
C PHE A 219 -6.81 -2.53 5.62
N ALA A 220 -5.50 -2.61 5.85
CA ALA A 220 -4.95 -2.90 7.16
C ALA A 220 -5.28 -1.78 8.18
N ALA A 221 -5.30 -0.52 7.73
CA ALA A 221 -5.61 0.62 8.59
C ALA A 221 -7.10 0.67 8.97
N GLU A 222 -8.01 0.41 8.03
CA GLU A 222 -9.45 0.30 8.34
C GLU A 222 -9.70 -0.93 9.24
N GLY A 223 -9.06 -2.08 8.96
CA GLY A 223 -9.12 -3.27 9.83
C GLY A 223 -8.56 -3.05 11.24
N LEU A 224 -7.54 -2.21 11.40
CA LEU A 224 -7.03 -1.78 12.71
C LEU A 224 -8.02 -0.83 13.42
N ALA A 225 -8.64 0.09 12.68
CA ALA A 225 -9.62 1.02 13.22
C ALA A 225 -10.89 0.32 13.75
N ASP A 226 -11.24 -0.83 13.15
CA ASP A 226 -12.37 -1.67 13.56
C ASP A 226 -12.25 -2.27 14.98
N PHE A 227 -11.03 -2.37 15.54
CA PHE A 227 -10.87 -2.74 16.97
C PHE A 227 -11.36 -1.65 17.93
N GLY A 228 -11.63 -0.45 17.40
CA GLY A 228 -11.98 0.73 18.15
C GLY A 228 -10.77 1.47 18.73
N PRO A 229 -10.93 2.76 19.11
CA PRO A 229 -9.81 3.65 19.41
C PRO A 229 -8.86 3.14 20.49
N ARG A 230 -9.39 2.55 21.57
CA ARG A 230 -8.57 2.08 22.71
C ARG A 230 -7.70 0.88 22.35
N GLN A 231 -8.27 -0.12 21.68
CA GLN A 231 -7.53 -1.32 21.31
C GLN A 231 -6.54 -1.02 20.19
N ALA A 232 -6.94 -0.19 19.23
CA ALA A 232 -6.06 0.28 18.16
C ALA A 232 -4.86 1.05 18.72
N LEU A 233 -5.04 1.92 19.73
CA LEU A 233 -3.94 2.65 20.38
C LEU A 233 -2.91 1.71 21.03
N THR A 234 -3.36 0.63 21.69
CA THR A 234 -2.44 -0.37 22.24
C THR A 234 -1.57 -0.97 21.15
N VAL A 235 -2.20 -1.43 20.05
CA VAL A 235 -1.47 -1.99 18.90
C VAL A 235 -0.55 -0.94 18.27
N MET A 236 -0.99 0.31 18.13
CA MET A 236 -0.17 1.40 17.62
C MET A 236 1.12 1.55 18.44
N HIS A 237 1.01 1.63 19.76
CA HIS A 237 2.16 1.79 20.65
C HIS A 237 3.17 0.65 20.55
N ASP A 238 2.70 -0.59 20.39
CA ASP A 238 3.56 -1.76 20.26
C ASP A 238 4.35 -1.79 18.93
N HIS A 239 3.89 -1.06 17.91
CA HIS A 239 4.44 -1.09 16.56
C HIS A 239 5.00 0.26 16.05
N LEU A 240 5.15 1.27 16.91
CA LEU A 240 5.61 2.61 16.51
C LEU A 240 6.98 2.62 15.82
N ASP A 241 7.87 1.71 16.22
CA ASP A 241 9.22 1.60 15.67
C ASP A 241 9.32 0.57 14.53
N ASP A 242 8.21 -0.07 14.14
CA ASP A 242 8.18 -1.04 13.05
C ASP A 242 7.96 -0.34 11.68
N PRO A 243 8.95 -0.38 10.76
CA PRO A 243 8.83 0.25 9.45
C PRO A 243 7.65 -0.27 8.61
N LEU A 244 7.22 -1.51 8.81
CA LEU A 244 6.11 -2.10 8.04
C LEU A 244 4.75 -1.52 8.44
N TRP A 245 4.65 -1.07 9.69
CA TRP A 245 3.41 -0.56 10.28
C TRP A 245 3.26 0.95 10.10
N LYS A 246 4.35 1.69 9.93
CA LYS A 246 4.39 3.16 9.91
C LYS A 246 3.25 3.83 9.13
N ASP A 247 3.04 3.44 7.86
CA ASP A 247 1.97 4.03 7.04
C ASP A 247 0.57 3.56 7.45
N VAL A 248 0.43 2.33 7.94
CA VAL A 248 -0.83 1.79 8.47
C VAL A 248 -1.24 2.53 9.73
N LEU A 249 -0.31 2.77 10.66
CA LEU A 249 -0.57 3.50 11.90
C LEU A 249 -1.02 4.93 11.62
N ARG A 250 -0.40 5.61 10.64
CA ARG A 250 -0.82 6.96 10.21
C ARG A 250 -2.25 6.94 9.69
N LEU A 251 -2.55 6.10 8.69
CA LEU A 251 -3.88 6.02 8.09
C LEU A 251 -4.94 5.66 9.14
N ALA A 252 -4.64 4.73 10.04
CA ALA A 252 -5.55 4.31 11.11
C ALA A 252 -5.75 5.40 12.16
N ALA A 253 -4.70 6.13 12.56
CA ALA A 253 -4.82 7.23 13.51
C ALA A 253 -5.66 8.38 12.93
N THR A 254 -5.40 8.79 11.68
CA THR A 254 -6.23 9.76 10.96
C THR A 254 -7.68 9.29 10.88
N ARG A 255 -7.91 8.00 10.56
CA ARG A 255 -9.25 7.42 10.50
C ARG A 255 -9.96 7.48 11.85
N LEU A 256 -9.31 7.08 12.93
CA LEU A 256 -9.88 7.07 14.27
C LEU A 256 -10.17 8.48 14.79
N LEU A 257 -9.34 9.48 14.46
CA LEU A 257 -9.62 10.88 14.79
C LEU A 257 -10.95 11.37 14.21
N THR A 258 -11.38 10.85 13.06
CA THR A 258 -12.71 11.16 12.49
C THR A 258 -13.87 10.46 13.19
N LEU A 259 -13.60 9.45 14.02
CA LEU A 259 -14.60 8.63 14.71
C LEU A 259 -14.74 8.98 16.20
N VAL A 260 -13.82 9.76 16.77
CA VAL A 260 -13.82 10.14 18.18
C VAL A 260 -14.51 11.50 18.35
N ASP A 261 -15.68 11.49 18.99
CA ASP A 261 -16.41 12.72 19.35
C ASP A 261 -15.70 13.51 20.48
N GLU A 262 -16.10 14.78 20.66
CA GLU A 262 -15.56 15.73 21.67
C GLU A 262 -15.41 15.20 23.13
N PRO A 263 -16.27 14.33 23.70
CA PRO A 263 -16.03 13.75 25.03
C PRO A 263 -14.78 12.84 25.10
N GLY A 264 -14.20 12.48 23.95
CA GLY A 264 -13.01 11.66 23.81
C GLY A 264 -11.69 12.43 23.79
N PHE A 265 -11.62 13.66 24.31
CA PHE A 265 -10.43 14.53 24.25
C PHE A 265 -9.11 13.81 24.55
N ALA A 266 -9.06 12.98 25.59
CA ALA A 266 -7.84 12.22 25.94
C ALA A 266 -7.45 11.18 24.87
N LEU A 267 -8.42 10.48 24.27
CA LEU A 267 -8.15 9.54 23.18
C LEU A 267 -7.71 10.27 21.91
N ARG A 268 -8.33 11.42 21.63
CA ARG A 268 -7.96 12.28 20.50
C ARG A 268 -6.53 12.78 20.64
N GLN A 269 -6.13 13.21 21.84
CA GLN A 269 -4.75 13.63 22.12
C GLN A 269 -3.76 12.47 21.94
N GLN A 270 -4.06 11.27 22.44
CA GLN A 270 -3.20 10.10 22.25
C GLN A 270 -3.04 9.71 20.78
N LEU A 271 -4.10 9.79 19.98
CA LEU A 271 -4.03 9.55 18.53
C LEU A 271 -3.21 10.63 17.80
N ALA A 272 -3.33 11.89 18.21
CA ALA A 272 -2.50 12.98 17.68
C ALA A 272 -1.02 12.78 18.04
N ASP A 273 -0.72 12.36 19.27
CA ASP A 273 0.65 12.06 19.71
C ASP A 273 1.28 10.92 18.87
N VAL A 274 0.49 9.93 18.47
CA VAL A 274 0.93 8.88 17.53
C VAL A 274 1.35 9.50 16.19
N LEU A 275 0.55 10.39 15.60
CA LEU A 275 0.87 11.07 14.35
C LEU A 275 2.17 11.90 14.46
N VAL A 276 2.31 12.67 15.54
CA VAL A 276 3.52 13.45 15.83
C VAL A 276 4.76 12.56 15.91
N ARG A 277 4.68 11.42 16.61
CA ARG A 277 5.79 10.46 16.70
C ARG A 277 6.14 9.82 15.35
N LEU A 278 5.16 9.67 14.47
CA LEU A 278 5.36 9.16 13.12
C LEU A 278 5.88 10.23 12.15
N GLY A 279 6.11 11.46 12.64
CA GLY A 279 6.69 12.57 11.90
C GLY A 279 5.69 13.31 11.02
N GLU A 280 4.39 13.26 11.34
CA GLU A 280 3.39 14.14 10.74
C GLU A 280 3.14 15.36 11.64
N SER A 281 2.85 16.51 11.02
CA SER A 281 2.38 17.68 11.76
C SER A 281 0.94 17.44 12.22
N PRO A 282 0.58 17.79 13.48
CA PRO A 282 -0.74 17.55 14.04
C PRO A 282 -1.85 18.39 13.38
#